data_AF-A0A137QZJ8-F1
#
_entry.id   AF-A0A137QZJ8-F1
#
_cell.length_a   1.000
_cell.length_b   1.000
_cell.length_c   1.000
_cell.angle_alpha   90.00
_cell.angle_beta   90.00
_cell.angle_gamma   90.00
#
_symmetry.space_group_name_H-M   'P 1'
#
loop_
_entity.id
_entity.type
_entity.pdbx_description
1 polymer ?
#
loop_
_entity_poly.entity_id
_entity_poly.type
_entity_poly.pdbx_seq_one_letter_code
_entity_poly.pdbx_strand_id
1 'polypeptide(L)'
;MAAVYPQNQPLPPNAYDPSTQAPFRDTYEQCLMMEAAAGADKVALVLAHCLGYLIRELPAEANGVVANEVVACNADFEKMKSLSQLYIDHLIRLCESSFVLNRQRPLYLLSSSTKQRTYPSSIGAP
;
A
#
# COMPACT_ATOMS: atom_id res chain seq x y z
N MET A 1 21.04 6.60 0.37
CA MET A 1 20.47 6.08 1.63
C MET A 1 19.60 4.88 1.27
N ALA A 2 20.00 3.67 1.67
CA ALA A 2 19.11 2.51 1.53
C ALA A 2 17.90 2.75 2.44
N ALA A 3 16.68 2.62 1.91
CA ALA A 3 15.50 2.61 2.74
C ALA A 3 15.66 1.46 3.74
N VAL A 4 15.78 1.80 5.03
CA VAL A 4 15.63 0.82 6.09
C VAL A 4 14.16 0.41 6.02
N TYR A 5 13.88 -0.73 5.39
CA TYR A 5 12.53 -1.27 5.43
C TYR A 5 12.19 -1.49 6.90
N PRO A 6 11.14 -0.83 7.42
CA PRO A 6 10.76 -1.04 8.81
C PRO A 6 10.57 -2.55 9.00
N GLN A 7 11.13 -3.06 10.10
CA GLN A 7 10.86 -4.42 10.56
C GLN A 7 9.36 -4.64 10.66
N ASN A 8 8.94 -5.91 10.75
CA ASN A 8 7.56 -6.30 11.00
C ASN A 8 7.04 -5.62 12.29
N GLN A 9 6.51 -4.41 12.15
CA GLN A 9 6.05 -3.58 13.27
C GLN A 9 4.64 -4.00 13.61
N PRO A 10 4.30 -4.04 14.92
CA PRO A 10 2.96 -4.38 15.35
C PRO A 10 1.95 -3.41 14.74
N LEU A 11 0.72 -3.89 14.56
CA LEU A 11 -0.36 -3.05 14.09
C LEU A 11 -0.57 -1.89 15.08
N PRO A 12 -0.64 -0.64 14.57
CA PRO A 12 -0.95 0.49 15.43
C PRO A 12 -2.38 0.36 16.01
N PRO A 13 -2.66 0.99 17.15
CA PRO A 13 -4.00 1.00 17.73
C PRO A 13 -5.06 1.48 16.76
N ASN A 14 -6.28 0.96 16.90
CA ASN A 14 -7.42 1.30 16.08
C ASN A 14 -7.75 2.80 16.18
N ALA A 15 -7.53 3.54 15.09
CA ALA A 15 -7.74 4.98 15.02
C ALA A 15 -9.08 5.37 14.38
N TYR A 16 -9.88 4.39 13.95
CA TYR A 16 -11.15 4.64 13.29
C TYR A 16 -12.21 5.11 14.29
N ASP A 17 -12.92 6.16 13.91
CA ASP A 17 -13.97 6.72 14.75
C ASP A 17 -15.21 5.79 14.75
N PRO A 18 -15.71 5.38 15.93
CA PRO A 18 -16.81 4.42 16.02
C PRO A 18 -18.15 4.98 15.52
N SER A 19 -18.33 6.30 15.45
CA SER A 19 -19.60 6.92 15.03
C SER A 19 -19.70 7.13 13.52
N THR A 20 -18.56 7.31 12.85
CA THR A 20 -18.50 7.63 11.42
C THR A 20 -17.86 6.53 10.56
N GLN A 21 -17.06 5.65 11.16
CA GLN A 21 -16.25 4.65 10.47
C GLN A 21 -16.38 3.26 11.11
N ALA A 22 -17.53 2.96 11.72
CA ALA A 22 -17.79 1.69 12.39
C ALA A 22 -17.37 0.45 11.57
N PRO A 23 -17.66 0.34 10.26
CA PRO A 23 -17.27 -0.85 9.49
C PRO A 23 -15.75 -1.04 9.41
N PHE A 24 -15.00 0.03 9.19
CA PHE A 24 -13.53 -0.02 9.13
C PHE A 24 -12.93 -0.30 10.50
N ARG A 25 -13.51 0.31 11.54
CA ARG A 25 -13.12 0.06 12.93
C ARG A 25 -13.24 -1.42 13.28
N ASP A 26 -14.41 -2.02 13.04
CA ASP A 26 -14.67 -3.41 13.43
C ASP A 26 -13.82 -4.39 12.62
N THR A 27 -13.58 -4.08 11.35
CA THR A 27 -12.73 -4.90 10.48
C THR A 27 -11.26 -4.82 10.89
N TYR A 28 -10.77 -3.62 11.21
CA TYR A 28 -9.40 -3.42 11.70
C TYR A 28 -9.21 -4.10 13.06
N GLU A 29 -10.24 -4.09 13.92
CA GLU A 29 -10.22 -4.81 15.19
C GLU A 29 -10.06 -6.31 15.01
N GLN A 30 -10.69 -6.92 13.98
CA GLN A 30 -10.48 -8.33 13.65
C GLN A 30 -9.01 -8.62 13.30
N CYS A 31 -8.33 -7.69 12.62
CA CYS A 31 -6.91 -7.83 12.30
C CYS A 31 -6.03 -7.74 13.57
N LEU A 32 -6.35 -6.83 14.49
CA LEU A 32 -5.68 -6.74 15.80
C LEU A 32 -5.89 -8.00 16.64
N MET A 33 -7.09 -8.56 16.63
CA MET A 33 -7.38 -9.83 17.31
C MET A 33 -6.60 -11.00 16.70
N MET A 34 -6.47 -11.04 15.37
CA MET A 34 -5.66 -12.04 14.67
C MET A 34 -4.17 -11.90 15.02
N GLU A 35 -3.65 -10.67 15.10
CA GLU A 35 -2.28 -10.38 15.55
C GLU A 35 -2.06 -10.85 16.99
N ALA A 36 -2.97 -10.52 17.91
CA ALA A 36 -2.90 -10.94 19.30
C ALA A 36 -2.93 -12.47 19.44
N ALA A 37 -3.77 -13.15 18.64
CA ALA A 37 -3.87 -14.61 18.63
C ALA A 37 -2.61 -15.29 18.06
N ALA A 38 -1.88 -14.63 17.15
CA ALA A 38 -0.63 -15.14 16.58
C ALA A 38 0.50 -15.23 17.61
N GLY A 39 0.50 -14.38 18.64
CA GLY A 39 1.53 -14.36 19.68
C GLY A 39 2.93 -14.15 19.10
N ALA A 40 3.78 -15.18 19.16
CA ALA A 40 5.16 -15.13 18.67
C ALA A 40 5.36 -15.77 17.28
N ASP A 41 4.29 -16.30 16.65
CA ASP A 41 4.38 -16.88 15.32
C ASP A 41 4.56 -15.78 14.27
N LYS A 42 5.79 -15.69 13.74
CA LYS A 42 6.17 -14.69 12.75
C LYS A 42 5.31 -14.74 11.48
N VAL A 43 4.92 -15.93 11.02
CA VAL A 43 4.13 -16.07 9.81
C VAL A 43 2.72 -15.56 10.06
N ALA A 44 2.10 -16.00 11.15
CA ALA A 44 0.76 -15.54 11.53
C ALA A 44 0.72 -14.02 11.79
N LEU A 45 1.77 -13.44 12.39
CA LEU A 45 1.91 -11.99 12.53
C LEU A 45 1.95 -11.28 11.18
N VAL A 46 2.77 -11.74 10.23
CA VAL A 46 2.84 -11.14 8.89
C VAL A 46 1.48 -11.16 8.18
N LEU A 47 0.70 -12.23 8.33
CA LEU A 47 -0.63 -12.34 7.73
C LEU A 47 -1.61 -11.31 8.32
N ALA A 48 -1.63 -11.16 9.65
CA ALA A 48 -2.45 -10.17 10.33
C ALA A 48 -2.04 -8.74 9.96
N HIS A 49 -0.73 -8.47 9.97
CA HIS A 49 -0.19 -7.16 9.62
C HIS A 49 -0.52 -6.79 8.18
N CYS A 50 -0.42 -7.73 7.24
CA CYS A 50 -0.74 -7.49 5.85
C CYS A 50 -2.16 -6.94 5.68
N LEU A 51 -3.17 -7.61 6.27
CA LEU A 51 -4.56 -7.15 6.19
C LEU A 51 -4.76 -5.80 6.89
N GLY A 52 -4.22 -5.63 8.09
CA GLY A 52 -4.36 -4.39 8.85
C GLY A 52 -3.75 -3.19 8.12
N TYR A 53 -2.56 -3.33 7.54
CA TYR A 53 -1.93 -2.27 6.75
C TYR A 53 -2.67 -2.01 5.42
N LEU A 54 -3.23 -3.03 4.77
CA LEU A 54 -4.04 -2.81 3.56
C LEU A 54 -5.30 -2.00 3.87
N ILE A 55 -6.00 -2.28 4.97
CA ILE A 55 -7.18 -1.50 5.38
C ILE A 55 -6.80 -0.05 5.70
N ARG A 56 -5.63 0.15 6.32
CA ARG A 56 -5.17 1.46 6.80
C ARG A 56 -4.57 2.35 5.72
N GLU A 57 -3.71 1.80 4.88
CA GLU A 57 -2.82 2.57 4.00
C GLU A 57 -3.33 2.65 2.56
N LEU A 58 -4.30 1.80 2.17
CA LEU A 58 -4.89 1.90 0.84
C LEU A 58 -5.81 3.12 0.70
N PRO A 59 -5.94 3.68 -0.52
CA PRO A 59 -6.94 4.70 -0.83
C PRO A 59 -8.36 4.23 -0.51
N ALA A 60 -9.26 5.17 -0.22
CA ALA A 60 -10.63 4.91 0.23
C ALA A 60 -11.46 3.97 -0.69
N GLU A 61 -11.17 3.96 -1.99
CA GLU A 61 -11.84 3.08 -2.94
C GLU A 61 -11.37 1.62 -2.81
N ALA A 62 -10.08 1.42 -2.54
CA ALA A 62 -9.47 0.10 -2.45
C ALA A 62 -9.56 -0.49 -1.05
N ASN A 63 -9.41 0.34 0.00
CA ASN A 63 -9.51 -0.15 1.38
C ASN A 63 -10.90 -0.69 1.71
N GLY A 64 -11.96 -0.15 1.10
CA GLY A 64 -13.34 -0.64 1.27
C GLY A 64 -13.52 -2.05 0.72
N VAL A 65 -12.85 -2.39 -0.38
CA VAL A 65 -12.87 -3.75 -0.95
C VAL A 65 -12.23 -4.73 0.01
N VAL A 66 -11.00 -4.44 0.46
CA VAL A 66 -10.29 -5.27 1.44
C VAL A 66 -11.11 -5.43 2.71
N ALA A 67 -11.70 -4.33 3.21
CA ALA A 67 -12.48 -4.38 4.43
C ALA A 67 -13.71 -5.29 4.30
N ASN A 68 -14.44 -5.19 3.18
CA ASN A 68 -15.58 -6.06 2.91
C ASN A 68 -15.18 -7.54 2.80
N GLU A 69 -14.04 -7.84 2.21
CA GLU A 69 -13.53 -9.22 2.12
C GLU A 69 -13.14 -9.78 3.50
N VAL A 70 -12.51 -8.98 4.36
CA VAL A 70 -12.22 -9.38 5.74
C VAL A 70 -13.52 -9.61 6.52
N VAL A 71 -14.52 -8.74 6.37
CA VAL A 71 -15.86 -8.97 6.95
C VAL A 71 -16.46 -10.28 6.45
N ALA A 72 -16.32 -10.61 5.16
CA ALA A 72 -16.82 -11.86 4.59
C ALA A 72 -16.10 -13.11 5.15
N CYS A 73 -14.88 -12.96 5.70
CA CYS A 73 -14.23 -14.03 6.44
C CYS A 73 -14.93 -14.34 7.77
N ASN A 74 -15.76 -13.44 8.31
CA ASN A 74 -16.52 -13.61 9.55
C ASN A 74 -15.62 -13.99 10.74
N ALA A 75 -14.48 -13.30 10.88
CA ALA A 75 -13.45 -13.56 11.90
C ALA A 75 -12.92 -15.01 11.94
N ASP A 76 -13.09 -15.79 10.86
CA ASP A 76 -12.51 -17.12 10.74
C ASP A 76 -11.03 -17.04 10.38
N PHE A 77 -10.18 -17.62 11.22
CA PHE A 77 -8.73 -17.52 11.08
C PHE A 77 -8.20 -18.10 9.78
N GLU A 78 -8.70 -19.27 9.34
CA GLU A 78 -8.20 -19.91 8.11
C GLU A 78 -8.63 -19.15 6.85
N LYS A 79 -9.85 -18.57 6.86
CA LYS A 79 -10.29 -17.66 5.79
C LYS A 79 -9.47 -16.39 5.73
N MET A 80 -9.24 -15.74 6.88
CA MET A 80 -8.42 -14.53 6.96
C MET A 80 -6.98 -14.81 6.51
N LYS A 81 -6.39 -15.91 6.95
CA LYS A 81 -5.07 -16.38 6.50
C LYS A 81 -5.02 -16.60 4.98
N SER A 82 -6.03 -17.25 4.40
CA SER A 82 -6.10 -17.47 2.95
C SER A 82 -6.21 -16.14 2.19
N LEU A 83 -6.98 -15.18 2.72
CA LEU A 83 -7.10 -13.84 2.15
C LEU A 83 -5.78 -13.07 2.23
N SER A 84 -5.10 -13.08 3.37
CA SER A 84 -3.77 -12.49 3.53
C SER A 84 -2.77 -13.06 2.53
N GLN A 85 -2.75 -14.39 2.35
CA GLN A 85 -1.86 -15.05 1.40
C GLN A 85 -2.14 -14.60 -0.04
N LEU A 86 -3.42 -14.53 -0.43
CA LEU A 86 -3.83 -14.03 -1.74
C LEU A 86 -3.30 -12.62 -2.01
N TYR A 87 -3.45 -11.71 -1.04
CA TYR A 87 -2.92 -10.35 -1.16
C TYR A 87 -1.40 -10.30 -1.26
N ILE A 88 -0.69 -11.07 -0.41
CA ILE A 88 0.77 -11.15 -0.44
C ILE A 88 1.26 -11.66 -1.80
N ASP A 89 0.67 -12.73 -2.32
CA ASP A 89 1.02 -13.31 -3.62
C ASP A 89 0.79 -12.30 -4.76
N HIS A 90 -0.31 -11.56 -4.73
CA HIS A 90 -0.57 -10.50 -5.71
C HIS A 90 0.47 -9.37 -5.62
N LEU A 91 0.83 -8.92 -4.43
CA LEU A 91 1.85 -7.89 -4.23
C LEU A 91 3.23 -8.35 -4.71
N ILE A 92 3.61 -9.60 -4.44
CA ILE A 92 4.87 -10.19 -4.94
C ILE A 92 4.89 -10.18 -6.47
N ARG A 93 3.83 -10.70 -7.12
CA ARG A 93 3.73 -10.74 -8.58
C ARG A 93 3.81 -9.35 -9.21
N LEU A 94 3.17 -8.35 -8.59
CA LEU A 94 3.23 -6.96 -9.03
C LEU A 94 4.65 -6.38 -8.90
N CYS A 95 5.33 -6.64 -7.77
CA CYS A 95 6.71 -6.22 -7.55
C CYS A 95 7.67 -6.83 -8.57
N GLU A 96 7.56 -8.14 -8.82
CA GLU A 96 8.37 -8.85 -9.82
C GLU A 96 8.14 -8.30 -11.23
N SER A 97 6.88 -8.09 -11.62
CA SER A 97 6.52 -7.52 -12.92
C SER A 97 7.02 -6.09 -13.09
N SER A 98 6.94 -5.29 -12.02
CA SER A 98 7.40 -3.89 -12.00
C SER A 98 8.93 -3.80 -12.11
N PHE A 99 9.66 -4.75 -11.52
CA PHE A 99 11.11 -4.83 -11.64
C PHE A 99 11.55 -5.19 -13.07
N VAL A 100 10.81 -6.05 -13.76
CA VAL A 100 11.04 -6.36 -15.18
C VAL A 100 10.82 -5.13 -16.07
N LEU A 101 9.75 -4.36 -15.82
CA LEU A 101 9.48 -3.12 -16.56
C LEU A 101 10.54 -2.03 -16.32
N ASN A 102 11.04 -1.90 -15.10
CA ASN A 102 12.10 -0.92 -14.79
C ASN A 102 13.47 -1.32 -15.37
N ARG A 103 13.74 -2.61 -15.57
CA ARG A 103 14.92 -3.09 -16.32
C ARG A 103 14.87 -2.79 -17.82
N GLN A 104 13.68 -2.50 -18.36
CA GLN A 104 13.46 -2.20 -19.77
C GLN A 104 13.27 -0.70 -20.07
N ARG A 105 13.53 0.21 -19.12
CA ARG A 105 13.62 1.65 -19.45
C ARG A 105 15.00 1.97 -20.02
N PRO A 106 15.17 2.15 -21.34
CA PRO A 106 16.35 2.83 -21.83
C PRO A 106 16.32 4.30 -21.37
N LEU A 107 17.47 4.83 -20.99
CA LEU A 107 17.71 6.22 -20.56
C LEU A 107 17.51 7.20 -21.73
N TYR A 108 16.28 7.37 -22.22
CA TYR A 108 15.97 8.34 -23.28
C TYR A 108 14.87 9.31 -22.90
N LEU A 109 14.88 9.89 -21.70
CA LEU A 109 14.11 11.11 -21.40
C LEU A 109 14.88 12.06 -20.46
N LEU A 110 16.16 12.27 -20.75
CA LEU A 110 16.90 13.45 -20.32
C LEU A 110 17.64 14.04 -21.53
N SER A 111 16.89 14.66 -22.45
CA SER A 111 17.46 15.73 -23.27
C SER A 111 16.67 16.99 -23.00
N SER A 112 17.24 17.83 -22.16
CA SER A 112 16.94 19.24 -22.01
C SER A 112 16.77 19.88 -23.39
N SER A 113 15.59 20.41 -23.70
CA SER A 113 15.46 21.43 -24.74
C SER A 113 15.32 22.79 -24.09
N THR A 114 16.44 23.28 -23.58
CA THR A 114 16.71 24.71 -23.45
C THR A 114 16.69 25.30 -24.85
N LYS A 115 15.55 25.87 -25.27
CA LYS A 115 15.55 26.89 -26.33
C LYS A 115 15.45 28.26 -25.66
N GLN A 116 16.62 28.89 -25.57
CA GLN A 116 16.79 30.32 -25.38
C GLN A 116 15.86 31.07 -26.34
N ARG A 117 15.00 31.93 -25.79
CA ARG A 117 14.26 32.93 -26.56
C ARG A 117 15.12 34.18 -26.60
N THR A 118 15.95 34.28 -27.63
CA THR A 118 16.69 35.49 -27.98
C THR A 118 15.69 36.50 -28.55
N TYR A 119 15.49 37.62 -27.87
CA TYR A 119 14.80 38.79 -28.43
C TYR A 119 15.82 39.64 -29.19
N PRO A 120 15.61 39.99 -30.47
CA PRO A 120 16.35 41.07 -31.09
C PRO A 120 15.69 42.42 -30.79
N SER A 121 16.43 43.28 -30.09
CA SER A 121 16.19 44.73 -30.06
C SER A 121 16.59 45.35 -31.40
N SER A 122 15.70 46.14 -32.00
CA SER A 122 15.99 47.21 -32.98
C SER A 122 14.70 48.05 -33.05
N ILE A 123 14.61 49.26 -32.47
CA ILE A 123 15.20 50.57 -32.83
C ILE A 123 15.01 50.92 -34.31
N GLY A 124 14.25 52.00 -34.57
CA GLY A 124 14.42 52.84 -35.75
C GLY A 124 13.15 53.22 -36.50
N ALA A 125 12.68 54.46 -36.30
CA ALA A 125 11.68 55.15 -37.11
C ALA A 125 12.18 55.39 -38.57
N PRO A 126 11.33 55.92 -39.46
CA PRO A 126 11.11 57.37 -39.50
C PRO A 126 9.65 57.82 -39.41
#